data_AF-A0A0G1NCG8-F1
#
_entry.id   AF-A0A0G1NCG8-F1
#
_cell.length_a   1.000
_cell.length_b   1.000
_cell.length_c   1.000
_cell.angle_alpha   90.00
_cell.angle_beta   90.00
_cell.angle_gamma   90.00
#
_symmetry.space_group_name_H-M   'P 1'
#
loop_
_entity.id
_entity.type
_entity.pdbx_description
1 polymer ?
#
loop_
_entity_poly.entity_id
_entity_poly.type
_entity_poly.pdbx_seq_one_letter_code
_entity_poly.pdbx_strand_id
1 'polypeptide(L)'
;MPILSNAKKALRASRRKAVYNQIVKSRVKTASDAVQKNPTMEKLVTAYSAIDTATKRNVFHKNKAARLKSQLAQLVKPTKLEKPPKKARKATKPAKSIKKPTKPAKKTAKKQAAKKQAAKKTSPKKKTEKK
;
A
#
# COMPACT_ATOMS: atom_id res chain seq x y z
N MET A 1 26.70 -3.77 -21.76
CA MET A 1 26.45 -2.31 -21.84
C MET A 1 25.07 -2.06 -22.45
N PRO A 2 24.37 -0.96 -22.13
CA PRO A 2 23.09 -0.67 -22.77
C PRO A 2 23.32 -0.24 -24.22
N ILE A 3 22.72 -0.97 -25.16
CA ILE A 3 22.87 -0.72 -26.60
C ILE A 3 21.81 0.28 -27.07
N LEU A 4 20.55 0.02 -26.70
CA LEU A 4 19.38 0.83 -27.04
C LEU A 4 19.37 2.19 -26.32
N SER A 5 18.79 3.20 -26.95
CA SER A 5 18.70 4.58 -26.42
C SER A 5 17.91 4.66 -25.10
N ASN A 6 16.80 3.93 -24.99
CA ASN A 6 16.01 3.81 -23.77
C ASN A 6 16.81 3.20 -22.60
N ALA A 7 17.61 2.17 -22.89
CA ALA A 7 18.43 1.48 -21.91
C ALA A 7 19.57 2.37 -21.41
N LYS A 8 20.21 3.14 -22.30
CA LYS A 8 21.21 4.16 -21.94
C LYS A 8 20.59 5.25 -21.04
N LYS A 9 19.35 5.68 -21.32
CA LYS A 9 18.60 6.64 -20.47
C LYS A 9 18.25 6.06 -19.10
N ALA A 10 17.74 4.82 -19.06
CA ALA A 10 17.41 4.13 -17.82
C ALA A 10 18.63 3.95 -16.92
N LEU A 11 19.78 3.57 -17.48
CA LEU A 11 21.03 3.45 -16.74
C LEU A 11 21.47 4.79 -16.13
N ARG A 12 21.42 5.88 -16.89
CA ARG A 12 21.72 7.23 -16.36
C ARG A 12 20.78 7.62 -15.21
N ALA A 13 19.48 7.38 -15.37
CA ALA A 13 18.49 7.67 -14.33
C ALA A 13 18.71 6.82 -13.07
N SER A 14 19.00 5.53 -13.25
CA SER A 14 19.29 4.60 -12.15
C SER A 14 20.53 5.04 -11.36
N ARG A 15 21.63 5.37 -12.05
CA ARG A 15 22.86 5.87 -11.41
C ARG A 15 22.60 7.12 -10.56
N ARG A 16 21.87 8.10 -11.09
CA ARG A 16 21.52 9.31 -10.32
C ARG A 16 20.70 8.97 -9.07
N LYS A 17 19.63 8.16 -9.22
CA LYS A 17 18.80 7.72 -8.09
C LYS A 17 19.59 6.93 -7.05
N ALA A 18 20.54 6.09 -7.49
CA ALA A 18 21.37 5.29 -6.61
C ALA A 18 22.22 6.17 -5.68
N VAL A 19 22.87 7.22 -6.21
CA VAL A 19 23.67 8.16 -5.42
C VAL A 19 22.82 8.84 -4.34
N TYR A 20 21.66 9.41 -4.69
CA TYR A 20 20.77 10.05 -3.72
C TYR A 20 20.25 9.05 -2.67
N ASN A 21 19.85 7.85 -3.09
CA ASN A 21 19.36 6.83 -2.18
C ASN A 21 20.46 6.32 -1.23
N GLN A 22 21.71 6.25 -1.70
CA GLN A 22 22.85 5.87 -0.88
C GLN A 22 23.09 6.88 0.24
N ILE A 23 23.02 8.18 -0.05
CA ILE A 23 23.15 9.26 0.94
C ILE A 23 22.03 9.16 2.00
N VAL A 24 20.78 8.91 1.58
CA VAL A 24 19.67 8.77 2.54
C VAL A 24 19.83 7.51 3.39
N LYS A 25 20.22 6.38 2.78
CA LYS A 25 20.47 5.13 3.49
C LYS A 25 21.62 5.26 4.49
N SER A 26 22.70 5.94 4.14
CA SER A 26 23.84 6.14 5.03
C SER A 26 23.46 6.99 6.24
N ARG A 27 22.70 8.08 6.05
CA ARG A 27 22.17 8.91 7.17
C ARG A 27 21.31 8.11 8.14
N VAL A 28 20.43 7.25 7.63
CA VAL A 28 19.59 6.41 8.49
C VAL A 28 20.43 5.36 9.21
N LYS A 29 21.44 4.79 8.54
CA LYS A 29 22.36 3.83 9.15
C LYS A 29 23.15 4.48 10.28
N THR A 30 23.80 5.63 10.05
CA THR A 30 24.59 6.31 11.09
C THR A 30 23.75 6.72 12.29
N ALA A 31 22.52 7.20 12.07
CA ALA A 31 21.61 7.53 13.16
C ALA A 31 21.15 6.27 13.93
N SER A 32 20.90 5.17 13.24
CA SER A 32 20.52 3.89 13.88
C SER A 32 21.67 3.30 14.68
N ASP A 33 22.90 3.32 14.13
CA ASP A 33 24.11 2.84 14.79
C ASP A 33 24.42 3.69 16.04
N ALA A 34 24.16 5.00 16.00
CA ALA A 34 24.32 5.88 17.17
C ALA A 34 23.39 5.48 18.33
N VAL A 35 22.13 5.11 18.03
CA VAL A 35 21.17 4.62 19.03
C VAL A 35 21.59 3.26 19.58
N GLN A 36 22.10 2.37 18.74
CA GLN A 36 22.57 1.05 19.17
C GLN A 36 23.76 1.13 20.12
N LYS A 37 24.70 2.06 19.87
CA LYS A 37 25.86 2.28 20.74
C LYS A 37 25.48 2.92 22.07
N ASN A 38 24.66 3.98 22.02
CA ASN A 38 24.26 4.76 23.18
C ASN A 38 22.74 4.99 23.15
N PRO A 39 21.95 4.11 23.79
CA PRO A 39 20.50 4.19 23.77
C PRO A 39 20.01 5.36 24.63
N THR A 40 19.92 6.53 24.02
CA THR A 40 19.46 7.79 24.61
C THR A 40 18.22 8.31 23.89
N MET A 41 17.35 9.01 24.60
CA MET A 41 16.09 9.51 24.03
C MET A 41 16.30 10.53 22.90
N GLU A 42 17.29 11.41 23.03
CA GLU A 42 17.62 12.40 22.00
C GLU A 42 18.07 11.75 20.68
N LYS A 43 18.92 10.72 20.76
CA LYS A 43 19.38 9.97 19.59
C LYS A 43 18.23 9.19 18.95
N LEU A 44 17.28 8.70 19.75
CA LEU A 44 16.08 8.04 19.22
C LEU A 44 15.20 9.02 18.44
N VAL A 45 15.01 10.25 18.92
CA VAL A 45 14.25 11.29 18.18
C VAL A 45 14.91 11.61 16.84
N THR A 46 16.23 11.81 16.83
CA THR A 46 16.97 12.08 15.58
C THR A 46 16.91 10.90 14.60
N ALA A 47 17.01 9.66 15.08
CA ALA A 47 16.87 8.47 14.25
C ALA A 47 15.46 8.33 13.65
N TYR A 48 14.40 8.64 14.41
CA TYR A 48 13.03 8.60 13.91
C TYR A 48 12.79 9.65 12.82
N SER A 49 13.27 10.88 13.03
CA SER A 49 13.19 11.94 12.01
C SER A 49 13.89 11.54 10.70
N ALA A 50 15.07 10.92 10.78
CA ALA A 50 15.79 10.42 9.62
C ALA A 50 15.02 9.30 8.89
N ILE A 51 14.45 8.34 9.63
CA ILE A 51 13.64 7.25 9.08
C ILE A 51 12.40 7.79 8.38
N ASP A 52 11.68 8.73 9.00
CA ASP A 52 10.44 9.27 8.45
C ASP A 52 10.69 10.11 7.20
N THR A 53 11.75 10.91 7.20
CA THR A 53 12.17 11.65 6.01
C THR A 53 12.51 10.70 4.87
N ALA A 54 13.17 9.57 5.16
CA ALA A 54 13.47 8.54 4.16
C ALA A 54 12.20 7.85 3.62
N THR A 55 11.16 7.68 4.44
CA THR A 55 9.86 7.16 3.97
C THR A 55 9.11 8.15 3.08
N LYS A 56 9.09 9.43 3.45
CA LYS A 56 8.46 10.49 2.65
C LYS A 56 9.10 10.60 1.26
N ARG A 57 10.41 10.33 1.18
CA ARG A 57 11.18 10.27 -0.07
C ARG A 57 11.11 8.91 -0.79
N ASN A 58 10.27 7.98 -0.33
CA ASN A 58 10.10 6.64 -0.89
C ASN A 58 11.39 5.80 -0.97
N VAL A 59 12.40 6.08 -0.13
CA VAL A 59 13.62 5.27 -0.04
C VAL A 59 13.36 3.97 0.74
N PHE A 60 12.45 4.02 1.71
CA PHE A 60 11.93 2.87 2.43
C PHE A 60 10.42 2.76 2.30
N HIS A 61 9.93 1.53 2.22
CA HIS A 61 8.50 1.25 2.35
C HIS A 61 8.04 1.48 3.79
N LYS A 62 6.75 1.82 3.97
CA LYS A 62 6.13 2.10 5.27
C LYS A 62 6.35 0.98 6.28
N ASN A 63 6.20 -0.27 5.85
CA ASN A 63 6.41 -1.45 6.70
C ASN A 63 7.86 -1.60 7.16
N LYS A 64 8.83 -1.23 6.31
CA LYS A 64 10.25 -1.27 6.68
C LYS A 64 10.56 -0.21 7.72
N ALA A 65 10.03 0.99 7.57
CA ALA A 65 10.20 2.04 8.57
C ALA A 65 9.53 1.70 9.90
N ALA A 66 8.31 1.15 9.88
CA ALA A 66 7.64 0.66 11.08
C ALA A 66 8.49 -0.39 11.81
N ARG A 67 9.06 -1.36 11.08
CA ARG A 67 9.97 -2.35 11.65
C ARG A 67 11.21 -1.71 12.27
N LEU A 68 11.87 -0.79 11.57
CA LEU A 68 13.07 -0.11 12.09
C LEU A 68 12.76 0.68 13.36
N LYS A 69 11.65 1.42 13.38
CA LYS A 69 11.22 2.14 14.60
C LYS A 69 10.96 1.20 15.77
N SER A 70 10.28 0.09 15.51
CA SER A 70 10.00 -0.93 16.53
C SER A 70 11.29 -1.53 17.10
N GLN A 71 12.28 -1.82 16.26
CA GLN A 71 13.58 -2.36 16.70
C GLN A 71 14.33 -1.35 17.58
N LEU A 72 14.37 -0.08 17.17
CA LEU A 72 15.02 0.98 17.95
C LEU A 72 14.29 1.27 19.28
N ALA A 73 12.95 1.19 19.28
CA ALA A 73 12.16 1.36 20.50
C ALA A 73 12.46 0.29 21.56
N GLN A 74 12.72 -0.94 21.15
CA GLN A 74 13.02 -2.05 22.06
C GLN A 74 14.39 -1.91 22.73
N LEU A 75 15.33 -1.22 22.08
CA LEU A 75 16.68 -1.01 22.60
C LEU A 75 16.74 0.07 23.69
N VAL A 76 15.85 1.06 23.62
CA VAL A 76 15.78 2.13 24.63
C VAL A 76 14.83 1.69 25.74
N LYS A 77 15.39 1.40 26.92
CA LYS A 77 14.58 1.13 28.11
C LYS A 77 13.83 2.41 28.47
N PRO A 78 12.49 2.40 28.57
CA PRO A 78 11.76 3.59 28.98
C PRO A 78 12.10 3.86 30.45
N THR A 79 12.86 4.93 30.68
CA THR A 79 12.98 5.51 32.01
C THR A 79 11.60 6.07 32.37
N LYS A 80 10.92 5.40 33.32
CA LYS A 80 9.55 5.67 33.79
C LYS A 80 8.42 5.23 32.86
N LEU A 81 8.04 3.96 32.96
CA LEU A 81 6.64 3.55 32.82
C LEU A 81 6.06 3.32 34.22
N GLU A 82 5.63 4.40 34.87
CA GLU A 82 4.41 4.35 35.67
C GLU A 82 3.31 3.94 34.68
N LYS A 83 2.86 2.69 34.77
CA LYS A 83 1.89 2.11 33.85
C LYS A 83 0.53 2.77 34.09
N PRO A 84 -0.06 3.56 33.17
CA PRO A 84 -1.49 3.81 33.27
C PRO A 84 -2.22 2.46 33.11
N PRO A 85 -3.23 2.16 33.94
CA PRO A 85 -3.88 0.85 33.97
C PRO A 85 -4.42 0.51 32.58
N LYS A 86 -4.04 -0.67 32.08
CA LYS A 86 -4.57 -1.24 30.84
C LYS A 86 -6.09 -1.32 30.97
N LYS A 87 -6.81 -0.35 30.41
CA LYS A 87 -8.25 -0.46 30.20
C LYS A 87 -8.47 -1.66 29.30
N ALA A 88 -9.03 -2.72 29.87
CA ALA A 88 -9.38 -3.94 29.16
C ALA A 88 -10.18 -3.56 27.91
N ARG A 89 -9.72 -3.99 26.73
CA ARG A 89 -10.52 -3.94 25.52
C ARG A 89 -11.72 -4.86 25.75
N LYS A 90 -12.89 -4.25 25.97
CA LYS A 90 -14.18 -4.94 26.03
C LYS A 90 -14.34 -5.74 24.74
N ALA A 91 -14.47 -7.06 24.85
CA ALA A 91 -14.72 -7.93 23.72
C ALA A 91 -16.05 -7.52 23.06
N THR A 92 -15.98 -6.92 21.86
CA THR A 92 -17.14 -6.79 21.00
C THR A 92 -17.42 -8.14 20.36
N LYS A 93 -18.49 -8.80 20.82
CA LYS A 93 -19.10 -10.00 20.24
C LYS A 93 -19.37 -9.77 18.73
N PRO A 94 -19.25 -10.80 17.86
CA PRO A 94 -19.49 -10.62 16.42
C PRO A 94 -20.98 -10.38 16.16
N ALA A 95 -21.35 -9.15 15.83
CA ALA A 95 -22.68 -8.81 15.33
C ALA A 95 -22.78 -9.18 13.84
N LYS A 96 -23.37 -10.35 13.62
CA LYS A 96 -24.30 -10.73 12.54
C LYS A 96 -24.37 -9.83 11.29
N SER A 97 -24.16 -10.48 10.15
CA SER A 97 -24.39 -10.04 8.77
C SER A 97 -25.56 -9.08 8.55
N ILE A 98 -25.30 -7.90 8.00
CA ILE A 98 -26.31 -7.11 7.28
C ILE A 98 -26.14 -7.42 5.80
N LYS A 99 -26.93 -8.39 5.33
CA LYS A 99 -27.19 -8.63 3.90
C LYS A 99 -27.97 -7.41 3.37
N LYS A 100 -27.48 -6.84 2.27
CA LYS A 100 -28.17 -5.84 1.45
C LYS A 100 -29.40 -6.49 0.81
N PRO A 101 -30.66 -6.06 1.07
CA PRO A 101 -31.81 -6.61 0.38
C PRO A 101 -31.99 -5.94 -0.98
N THR A 102 -31.83 -6.74 -2.03
CA THR A 102 -32.35 -6.51 -3.37
C THR A 102 -33.89 -6.46 -3.31
N LYS A 103 -34.48 -5.47 -3.98
CA LYS A 103 -35.95 -5.29 -4.06
C LYS A 103 -36.61 -6.52 -4.71
N PRO A 104 -37.71 -7.05 -4.15
CA PRO A 104 -38.41 -8.21 -4.71
C PRO A 104 -39.38 -7.80 -5.84
N ALA A 105 -39.37 -8.63 -6.89
CA ALA A 105 -40.29 -8.58 -8.02
C ALA A 105 -41.74 -8.86 -7.61
N LYS A 106 -42.67 -8.07 -8.15
CA LYS A 106 -44.12 -8.26 -8.05
C LYS A 106 -44.55 -9.32 -9.06
N LYS A 107 -45.28 -10.35 -8.59
CA LYS A 107 -45.87 -11.43 -9.41
C LYS A 107 -47.23 -11.02 -10.03
N THR A 108 -47.63 -11.85 -11.01
CA THR A 108 -48.98 -12.24 -11.52
C THR A 108 -49.63 -11.47 -12.67
N ALA A 109 -49.65 -12.12 -13.85
CA ALA A 109 -50.83 -12.43 -14.69
C ALA A 109 -50.35 -13.32 -15.88
N LYS A 110 -50.58 -14.64 -15.89
CA LYS A 110 -51.74 -15.40 -16.40
C LYS A 110 -51.79 -15.55 -17.95
N LYS A 111 -51.62 -16.81 -18.37
CA LYS A 111 -52.22 -17.55 -19.50
C LYS A 111 -51.79 -17.30 -20.97
N GLN A 112 -51.54 -18.46 -21.61
CA GLN A 112 -51.82 -18.84 -23.01
C GLN A 112 -50.90 -18.25 -24.08
N ALA A 113 -50.64 -18.88 -25.22
CA ALA A 113 -50.57 -20.26 -25.71
C ALA A 113 -50.13 -20.10 -27.19
N ALA A 114 -49.51 -21.13 -27.76
CA ALA A 114 -49.44 -21.39 -29.20
C ALA A 114 -48.51 -20.56 -30.12
N LYS A 115 -47.48 -21.27 -30.60
CA LYS A 115 -47.21 -21.62 -32.04
C LYS A 115 -46.77 -20.52 -33.02
N LYS A 116 -45.78 -20.91 -33.87
CA LYS A 116 -45.34 -20.35 -35.18
C LYS A 116 -44.45 -19.10 -35.06
N GLN A 117 -43.34 -18.89 -35.78
CA GLN A 117 -42.65 -19.49 -36.94
C GLN A 117 -41.19 -18.97 -36.92
N ALA A 118 -40.19 -19.83 -37.12
CA ALA A 118 -39.30 -19.87 -38.28
C ALA A 118 -38.65 -18.53 -38.77
N ALA A 119 -37.32 -18.50 -38.64
CA ALA A 119 -36.33 -18.00 -39.61
C ALA A 119 -36.31 -16.52 -40.07
N LYS A 120 -35.24 -15.80 -39.69
CA LYS A 120 -34.25 -15.28 -40.66
C LYS A 120 -32.98 -14.77 -39.99
N LYS A 121 -31.85 -15.31 -40.43
CA LYS A 121 -30.48 -14.81 -40.21
C LYS A 121 -30.26 -13.58 -41.11
N THR A 122 -29.55 -12.55 -40.64
CA THR A 122 -28.50 -11.84 -41.41
C THR A 122 -27.64 -10.96 -40.50
N SER A 123 -26.33 -11.15 -40.64
CA SER A 123 -25.17 -10.52 -40.00
C SER A 123 -24.87 -9.11 -40.53
N PRO A 124 -24.04 -8.30 -39.82
CA PRO A 124 -23.78 -6.90 -40.15
C PRO A 124 -22.72 -6.75 -41.24
N LYS A 125 -22.97 -5.86 -42.22
CA LYS A 125 -22.03 -5.56 -43.32
C LYS A 125 -21.32 -4.22 -43.10
N LYS A 126 -20.01 -4.33 -42.93
CA LYS A 126 -18.96 -3.31 -43.01
C LYS A 126 -19.01 -2.58 -44.36
N LYS A 127 -18.88 -1.24 -44.39
CA LYS A 127 -18.43 -0.48 -45.58
C LYS A 127 -17.51 0.67 -45.16
N THR A 128 -16.27 0.56 -45.60
CA THR A 128 -15.32 1.62 -45.93
C THR A 128 -15.76 2.35 -47.20
N GLU A 129 -15.56 3.67 -47.31
CA GLU A 129 -14.79 4.29 -48.40
C GLU A 129 -14.71 5.83 -48.34
N LYS A 130 -13.65 6.31 -48.99
CA LYS A 130 -13.13 7.67 -49.13
C LYS A 130 -14.09 8.66 -49.80
N LYS A 131 -13.90 9.94 -49.50
CA LYS A 131 -13.84 11.04 -50.47
C LYS A 131 -12.87 12.09 -49.96
#